data_AF-A0A9N9C774-F1
#
_entry.id   AF-A0A9N9C774-F1
#
_cell.length_a   1.000
_cell.length_b   1.000
_cell.length_c   1.000
_cell.angle_alpha   90.00
_cell.angle_beta   90.00
_cell.angle_gamma   90.00
#
_symmetry.space_group_name_H-M   'P 1'
#
loop_
_entity.id
_entity.type
_entity.pdbx_description
1 polymer ?
#
loop_
_entity_poly.entity_id
_entity_poly.type
_entity_poly.pdbx_seq_one_letter_code
_entity_poly.pdbx_strand_id
1 'polypeptide(L)'
;MSNDQCESQASFKRPPFPPEIDPAKIAKKRVSRLRDPSMINSRGPNCFLIYRTYYTSVNALSRSRKSNRIHMTTLSAIIAESWKKEPSVVKDYYRHLATQIEIEMCKQRRQNEIHIVNCEDVVKDINMTTNQYNESPTFRKKNADNTYGRK
;
A
#
# COMPACT_ATOMS: atom_id res chain seq x y z
N MET A 1 21.16 -30.94 28.74
CA MET A 1 21.74 -30.02 27.75
C MET A 1 20.61 -29.17 27.23
N SER A 2 20.66 -27.88 27.55
CA SER A 2 19.56 -26.93 27.44
C SER A 2 19.30 -26.52 25.99
N ASN A 3 18.05 -26.64 25.53
CA ASN A 3 17.57 -26.01 24.31
C ASN A 3 16.90 -24.68 24.68
N ASP A 4 17.72 -23.64 24.85
CA ASP A 4 17.23 -22.26 24.93
C ASP A 4 17.03 -21.70 23.52
N GLN A 5 15.88 -21.99 22.92
CA GLN A 5 15.31 -21.14 21.87
C GLN A 5 14.42 -20.10 22.54
N CYS A 6 15.04 -19.05 23.06
CA CYS A 6 14.37 -17.80 23.37
C CYS A 6 14.06 -17.09 22.05
N GLU A 7 12.99 -17.52 21.37
CA GLU A 7 12.39 -16.76 20.27
C GLU A 7 11.80 -15.47 20.87
N SER A 8 12.56 -14.38 20.79
CA SER A 8 12.03 -13.05 21.05
C SER A 8 10.90 -12.80 20.05
N GLN A 9 9.65 -13.02 20.45
CA GLN A 9 8.48 -12.68 19.67
C GLN A 9 8.42 -11.15 19.54
N ALA A 10 9.03 -10.61 18.49
CA ALA A 10 8.78 -9.26 18.06
C ALA A 10 7.26 -9.16 17.81
N SER A 11 6.54 -8.41 18.64
CA SER A 11 5.10 -8.28 18.52
C SER A 11 4.77 -7.59 17.19
N PHE A 12 4.32 -8.36 16.20
CA PHE A 12 3.89 -7.83 14.90
C PHE A 12 2.60 -7.06 15.08
N LYS A 13 2.68 -5.72 15.06
CA LYS A 13 1.52 -4.86 15.24
C LYS A 13 0.93 -4.48 13.89
N ARG A 14 -0.40 -4.46 13.83
CA ARG A 14 -1.14 -3.94 12.69
C ARG A 14 -0.69 -2.50 12.43
N PRO A 15 -0.37 -2.14 11.18
CA PRO A 15 0.08 -0.80 10.85
C PRO A 15 -1.08 0.20 11.00
N PRO A 16 -0.80 1.46 11.38
CA PRO A 16 -1.84 2.47 11.55
C PRO A 16 -2.50 2.81 10.21
N PHE A 17 -3.81 3.05 10.25
CA PHE A 17 -4.65 3.40 9.11
C PHE A 17 -5.38 4.73 9.37
N PRO A 18 -5.49 5.65 8.39
CA PRO A 18 -4.99 5.54 7.01
C PRO A 18 -3.45 5.61 6.94
N PRO A 19 -2.83 4.95 5.95
CA PRO A 19 -1.39 4.98 5.81
C PRO A 19 -0.94 6.33 5.23
N GLU A 20 0.13 6.90 5.79
CA GLU A 20 0.75 8.11 5.28
C GLU A 20 1.64 7.76 4.08
N ILE A 21 1.02 7.59 2.91
CA ILE A 21 1.67 7.20 1.66
C ILE A 21 1.33 8.23 0.59
N ASP A 22 2.37 8.83 0.01
CA ASP A 22 2.26 9.67 -1.17
C ASP A 22 2.48 8.84 -2.46
N PRO A 23 1.44 8.66 -3.30
CA PRO A 23 1.55 7.98 -4.59
C PRO A 23 2.64 8.55 -5.50
N ALA A 24 2.79 9.88 -5.54
CA ALA A 24 3.72 10.55 -6.44
C ALA A 24 5.18 10.29 -6.07
N LYS A 25 5.48 10.27 -4.77
CA LYS A 25 6.80 9.89 -4.26
C LYS A 25 7.16 8.44 -4.61
N ILE A 26 6.19 7.51 -4.51
CA ILE A 26 6.42 6.11 -4.90
C ILE A 26 6.64 6.00 -6.41
N ALA A 27 5.79 6.66 -7.21
CA ALA A 27 5.91 6.69 -8.66
C ALA A 27 7.27 7.25 -9.10
N LYS A 28 7.71 8.37 -8.54
CA LYS A 28 9.01 8.99 -8.84
C LYS A 28 10.19 8.05 -8.59
N LYS A 29 10.19 7.37 -7.43
CA LYS A 29 11.22 6.38 -7.09
C LYS A 29 11.20 5.16 -8.03
N ARG A 30 10.04 4.81 -8.58
CA ARG A 30 9.90 3.71 -9.53
C ARG A 30 10.38 4.12 -10.91
N VAL A 31 9.92 5.26 -11.42
CA VAL A 31 10.29 5.79 -12.73
C VAL A 31 11.79 6.08 -12.82
N SER A 32 12.42 6.58 -11.75
CA SER A 32 13.88 6.77 -11.74
C SER A 32 14.66 5.47 -11.96
N ARG A 33 14.09 4.30 -11.62
CA ARG A 33 14.70 2.98 -11.86
C ARG A 33 14.43 2.42 -13.26
N LEU A 34 13.52 3.03 -14.03
CA LEU A 34 13.22 2.64 -15.42
C LEU A 34 14.30 3.07 -16.42
N ARG A 35 15.36 3.75 -15.96
CA ARG A 35 16.58 3.98 -16.76
C ARG A 35 17.28 2.67 -17.15
N ASP A 36 16.99 1.59 -16.42
CA ASP A 36 17.35 0.24 -16.84
C ASP A 36 16.39 -0.23 -17.96
N PRO A 37 16.88 -0.50 -19.18
CA PRO A 37 16.06 -0.96 -20.30
C PRO A 37 15.23 -2.21 -19.98
N SER A 38 15.72 -3.09 -19.10
CA SER A 38 15.00 -4.29 -18.68
C SER A 38 13.74 -3.99 -17.85
N MET A 39 13.70 -2.81 -17.24
CA MET A 39 12.64 -2.39 -16.33
C MET A 39 11.67 -1.42 -16.98
N ILE A 40 11.92 -0.94 -18.20
CA ILE A 40 11.15 0.13 -18.86
C ILE A 40 9.64 -0.16 -18.91
N ASN A 41 9.25 -1.42 -19.11
CA ASN A 41 7.86 -1.88 -19.14
C ASN A 41 7.31 -2.37 -17.78
N SER A 42 8.06 -2.16 -16.69
CA SER A 42 7.64 -2.67 -15.37
C SER A 42 6.42 -1.94 -14.84
N ARG A 43 5.39 -2.72 -14.48
CA ARG A 43 4.17 -2.21 -13.83
C ARG A 43 4.47 -1.66 -12.43
N GLY A 44 3.60 -0.78 -11.98
CA GLY A 44 3.55 -0.27 -10.61
C GLY A 44 3.34 -1.39 -9.58
N PRO A 45 3.65 -1.11 -8.31
CA PRO A 45 3.42 -2.07 -7.24
C PRO A 45 1.92 -2.35 -7.06
N ASN A 46 1.56 -3.62 -6.94
CA ASN A 46 0.20 -4.00 -6.54
C ASN A 46 -0.13 -3.56 -5.09
N CYS A 47 -1.42 -3.59 -4.74
CA CYS A 47 -1.90 -3.17 -3.42
C CYS A 47 -1.22 -3.91 -2.24
N PHE A 48 -0.97 -5.22 -2.38
CA PHE A 48 -0.28 -6.00 -1.36
C PHE A 48 1.20 -5.58 -1.20
N LEU A 49 1.90 -5.27 -2.28
CA LEU A 49 3.29 -4.79 -2.22
C LEU A 49 3.37 -3.42 -1.54
N ILE A 50 2.38 -2.56 -1.74
CA ILE A 50 2.28 -1.27 -1.05
C ILE A 50 2.03 -1.51 0.45
N TYR A 51 1.04 -2.33 0.79
CA TYR A 51 0.73 -2.72 2.17
C TYR A 51 1.97 -3.29 2.87
N ARG A 52 2.67 -4.23 2.24
CA ARG A 52 3.88 -4.86 2.79
C ARG A 52 5.01 -3.88 3.04
N THR A 53 5.23 -2.95 2.10
CA THR A 53 6.28 -1.93 2.23
C THR A 53 6.00 -1.04 3.43
N TYR A 54 4.74 -0.62 3.59
CA TYR A 54 4.29 0.18 4.72
C TYR A 54 4.34 -0.58 6.05
N TYR A 55 3.84 -1.82 6.07
CA TYR A 55 3.89 -2.70 7.24
C TYR A 55 5.32 -2.86 7.76
N THR A 56 6.27 -3.07 6.84
CA THR A 56 7.69 -3.22 7.15
C THR A 56 8.30 -1.91 7.64
N SER A 57 7.89 -0.77 7.07
CA SER A 57 8.43 0.54 7.45
C SER A 57 8.02 0.92 8.87
N VAL A 58 6.76 0.68 9.28
CA VAL A 58 6.27 1.05 10.61
C VAL A 58 6.74 0.11 11.71
N ASN A 59 6.90 -1.19 11.43
CA ASN A 59 7.33 -2.17 12.44
C ASN A 59 8.87 -2.19 12.64
N ALA A 60 9.64 -1.31 11.98
CA ALA A 60 11.10 -1.19 12.09
C ALA A 60 11.92 -2.48 11.82
N LEU A 61 11.27 -3.54 11.31
CA LEU A 61 11.80 -4.89 11.15
C LEU A 61 13.03 -4.97 10.24
N SER A 62 13.16 -4.05 9.29
CA SER A 62 14.28 -3.99 8.35
C SER A 62 15.34 -2.93 8.70
N ARG A 63 15.12 -2.12 9.76
CA ARG A 63 15.92 -0.93 10.06
C ARG A 63 16.90 -1.11 11.22
N SER A 64 16.78 -2.19 11.99
CA SER A 64 17.75 -2.47 13.06
C SER A 64 19.07 -2.96 12.46
N ARG A 65 20.15 -2.18 12.63
CA ARG A 65 21.52 -2.64 12.35
C ARG A 65 22.05 -3.61 13.41
N LYS A 66 21.34 -3.77 14.54
CA LYS A 66 21.81 -4.46 15.76
C LYS A 66 21.12 -5.79 16.04
N SER A 67 20.11 -6.17 15.26
CA SER A 67 19.34 -7.41 15.43
C SER A 67 19.21 -8.09 14.07
N ASN A 68 19.27 -9.42 14.05
CA ASN A 68 19.15 -10.26 12.86
C ASN A 68 18.06 -9.73 11.93
N ARG A 69 18.47 -9.23 10.76
CA ARG A 69 17.53 -8.77 9.73
C ARG A 69 16.61 -9.94 9.40
N ILE A 70 15.34 -9.83 9.77
CA ILE A 70 14.37 -10.87 9.46
C ILE A 70 14.27 -10.98 7.95
N HIS A 71 14.50 -12.20 7.44
CA HIS A 71 14.43 -12.45 6.01
C HIS A 71 13.05 -12.04 5.47
N MET A 72 13.07 -11.41 4.30
CA MET A 72 11.86 -10.93 3.63
C MET A 72 10.84 -12.05 3.41
N THR A 73 11.29 -13.29 3.20
CA THR A 73 10.43 -14.46 3.03
C THR A 73 9.57 -14.71 4.28
N THR A 74 10.19 -14.71 5.46
CA THR A 74 9.49 -14.87 6.75
C THR A 74 8.51 -13.74 6.99
N LEU A 75 8.93 -12.49 6.74
CA LEU A 75 8.05 -11.33 6.88
C LEU A 75 6.87 -11.36 5.91
N SER A 76 7.07 -11.90 4.71
CA SER A 76 5.98 -12.01 3.72
C SER A 76 4.85 -12.90 4.21
N ALA A 77 5.18 -14.02 4.87
CA ALA A 77 4.18 -14.94 5.40
C ALA A 77 3.32 -14.27 6.48
N ILE A 78 3.95 -13.58 7.42
CA ILE A 78 3.28 -12.87 8.53
C ILE A 78 2.40 -11.74 7.98
N ILE A 79 2.94 -10.95 7.06
CA ILE A 79 2.21 -9.83 6.44
C ILE A 79 1.05 -10.33 5.58
N ALA A 80 1.21 -11.45 4.88
CA ALA A 80 0.14 -12.06 4.10
C ALA A 80 -1.02 -12.50 5.00
N GLU A 81 -0.73 -13.08 6.16
CA GLU A 81 -1.74 -13.46 7.14
C GLU A 81 -2.47 -12.23 7.70
N SER A 82 -1.73 -11.16 8.02
CA SER A 82 -2.33 -9.89 8.42
C SER A 82 -3.21 -9.30 7.31
N TRP A 83 -2.75 -9.32 6.05
CA TRP A 83 -3.51 -8.82 4.90
C TRP A 83 -4.81 -9.56 4.68
N LYS A 84 -4.85 -10.89 4.87
CA LYS A 84 -6.08 -11.68 4.78
C LYS A 84 -7.15 -11.18 5.76
N LYS A 85 -6.74 -10.85 6.98
CA LYS A 85 -7.60 -10.37 8.08
C LYS A 85 -8.02 -8.90 7.95
N GLU A 86 -7.40 -8.12 7.06
CA GLU A 86 -7.80 -6.73 6.84
C GLU A 86 -9.23 -6.64 6.26
N PRO A 87 -10.04 -5.65 6.71
CA PRO A 87 -11.38 -5.42 6.17
C PRO A 87 -11.32 -4.97 4.72
N SER A 88 -12.43 -5.15 3.99
CA SER A 88 -12.55 -4.75 2.58
C SER A 88 -12.14 -3.29 2.36
N VAL A 89 -12.65 -2.38 3.20
CA VAL A 89 -12.36 -0.93 3.13
C VAL A 89 -10.86 -0.63 3.09
N VAL A 90 -10.06 -1.34 3.88
CA VAL A 90 -8.60 -1.15 3.89
C VAL A 90 -7.99 -1.69 2.59
N LYS A 91 -8.42 -2.88 2.14
CA LYS A 91 -7.96 -3.47 0.89
C LYS A 91 -8.33 -2.59 -0.32
N ASP A 92 -9.52 -2.01 -0.32
CA ASP A 92 -10.03 -1.10 -1.34
C ASP A 92 -9.17 0.17 -1.38
N TYR A 93 -8.85 0.74 -0.22
CA TYR A 93 -7.95 1.89 -0.13
C TYR A 93 -6.57 1.61 -0.75
N TYR A 94 -5.96 0.46 -0.44
CA TYR A 94 -4.68 0.09 -1.05
C TYR A 94 -4.79 -0.25 -2.54
N ARG A 95 -5.94 -0.73 -3.03
CA ARG A 95 -6.22 -0.86 -4.47
C ARG A 95 -6.26 0.50 -5.14
N HIS A 96 -6.96 1.47 -4.54
CA HIS A 96 -6.98 2.85 -5.03
C HIS A 96 -5.57 3.47 -5.03
N LEU A 97 -4.78 3.25 -3.98
CA LEU A 97 -3.38 3.71 -3.96
C LEU A 97 -2.55 3.09 -5.10
N ALA A 98 -2.68 1.78 -5.36
CA ALA A 98 -1.96 1.12 -6.45
C ALA A 98 -2.30 1.72 -7.82
N THR A 99 -3.60 1.97 -8.04
CA THR A 99 -4.12 2.69 -9.19
C THR A 99 -3.49 4.07 -9.33
N GLN A 100 -3.51 4.89 -8.28
CA GLN A 100 -2.97 6.25 -8.34
C GLN A 100 -1.47 6.26 -8.62
N ILE A 101 -0.73 5.30 -8.06
CA ILE A 101 0.71 5.14 -8.36
C ILE A 101 0.91 4.80 -9.83
N GLU A 102 0.12 3.91 -10.42
CA GLU A 102 0.26 3.58 -11.85
C GLU A 102 -0.05 4.78 -12.75
N ILE A 103 -1.12 5.52 -12.46
CA ILE A 103 -1.48 6.74 -13.19
C ILE A 103 -0.32 7.75 -13.16
N GLU A 104 0.22 8.00 -11.96
CA GLU A 104 1.32 8.94 -11.77
C GLU A 104 2.63 8.44 -12.41
N MET A 105 2.88 7.12 -12.42
CA MET A 105 3.97 6.53 -13.18
C MET A 105 3.78 6.80 -14.68
N CYS A 106 2.60 6.56 -15.24
CA CYS A 106 2.30 6.81 -16.66
C CYS A 106 2.53 8.28 -17.04
N LYS A 107 2.08 9.21 -16.19
CA LYS A 107 2.33 10.65 -16.36
C LYS A 107 3.82 10.96 -16.41
N GLN A 108 4.60 10.43 -15.48
CA GLN A 108 6.04 10.67 -15.41
C GLN A 108 6.83 10.00 -16.54
N ARG A 109 6.42 8.82 -17.01
CA ARG A 109 7.01 8.16 -18.18
C ARG A 109 6.83 9.03 -19.43
N ARG A 110 5.63 9.57 -19.64
CA ARG A 110 5.31 10.50 -20.73
C ARG A 110 6.16 11.77 -20.65
N GLN A 111 6.33 12.34 -19.47
CA GLN A 111 7.16 13.53 -19.26
C GLN A 111 8.65 13.29 -19.52
N ASN A 112 9.14 12.08 -19.24
CA ASN A 112 10.55 11.70 -19.42
C ASN A 112 10.84 11.07 -20.79
N GLU A 113 9.87 11.11 -21.72
CA GLU A 113 9.98 10.49 -23.05
C GLU A 113 10.35 8.99 -23.02
N ILE A 114 10.00 8.32 -21.91
CA ILE A 114 10.20 6.89 -21.74
C ILE A 114 9.05 6.19 -22.46
N HIS A 115 9.31 5.72 -23.68
CA HIS A 115 8.29 5.05 -24.51
C HIS A 115 7.90 3.71 -23.87
N ILE A 116 6.61 3.55 -23.54
CA ILE A 116 6.04 2.31 -23.00
C ILE A 116 4.86 1.91 -23.84
N VAL A 117 4.80 0.62 -24.18
CA VAL A 117 3.85 0.05 -25.14
C VAL A 117 2.40 0.11 -24.65
N ASN A 118 2.12 0.21 -23.34
CA ASN A 118 0.76 0.04 -22.81
C ASN A 118 0.45 0.83 -21.53
N CYS A 119 0.39 2.17 -21.61
CA CYS A 119 -0.09 3.00 -20.49
C CYS A 119 -1.64 3.10 -20.45
N GLU A 120 -2.28 2.97 -21.61
CA GLU A 120 -3.69 3.28 -21.82
C GLU A 120 -4.64 2.13 -21.44
N ASP A 121 -4.19 0.88 -21.54
CA ASP A 121 -5.00 -0.28 -21.16
C ASP A 121 -5.18 -0.41 -19.64
N VAL A 122 -4.22 0.08 -18.86
CA VAL A 122 -4.29 -0.05 -17.39
C VAL A 122 -5.37 0.85 -16.79
N VAL A 123 -5.62 2.03 -17.38
CA VAL A 123 -6.62 3.00 -16.91
C VAL A 123 -8.06 2.55 -17.20
N LYS A 124 -8.27 1.72 -18.24
CA LYS A 124 -9.60 1.23 -18.63
C LYS A 124 -10.16 0.24 -17.60
N ASP A 125 -9.35 -0.68 -17.11
CA ASP A 125 -9.75 -1.64 -16.05
C ASP A 125 -10.01 -0.93 -14.71
N ILE A 126 -9.32 0.18 -14.47
CA ILE A 126 -9.43 0.99 -13.26
C ILE A 126 -10.77 1.75 -13.20
N ASN A 127 -11.20 2.37 -14.29
CA ASN A 127 -12.41 3.20 -14.31
C ASN A 127 -13.71 2.39 -14.14
N MET A 128 -13.73 1.09 -14.44
CA MET A 128 -14.87 0.20 -14.13
C MET A 128 -15.05 0.00 -12.62
N THR A 129 -13.96 0.04 -11.84
CA THR A 129 -14.01 -0.20 -10.39
C THR A 129 -14.33 1.09 -9.61
N THR A 130 -13.94 2.26 -10.14
CA THR A 130 -14.13 3.57 -9.47
C THR A 130 -15.60 4.03 -9.47
N ASN A 131 -16.40 3.69 -10.49
CA ASN A 131 -17.82 4.05 -10.55
C ASN A 131 -18.71 3.34 -9.51
N GLN A 132 -18.23 2.30 -8.81
CA GLN A 132 -18.95 1.71 -7.68
C GLN A 132 -18.72 2.41 -6.33
N TYR A 133 -17.75 3.34 -6.23
CA TYR A 133 -17.42 4.05 -4.97
C TYR A 133 -17.81 5.53 -4.96
N ASN A 134 -18.18 6.10 -6.11
CA ASN A 134 -18.68 7.47 -6.19
C ASN A 134 -20.15 7.61 -5.74
N GLU A 135 -20.86 6.49 -5.53
CA GLU A 135 -22.25 6.46 -5.03
C GLU A 135 -22.37 5.71 -3.70
N SER A 136 -21.80 6.23 -2.60
CA SER A 136 -22.28 5.95 -1.23
C SER A 136 -21.59 6.83 -0.19
N PRO A 137 -22.28 7.14 0.92
CA PRO A 137 -22.59 8.50 1.28
C PRO A 137 -21.50 9.19 2.12
N THR A 138 -21.41 10.49 1.88
CA THR A 138 -20.74 11.52 2.67
C THR A 138 -20.35 11.11 4.09
N PHE A 139 -19.10 11.39 4.44
CA PHE A 139 -18.60 11.57 5.79
C PHE A 139 -19.49 12.60 6.53
N ARG A 140 -20.64 12.16 7.05
CA ARG A 140 -21.52 12.99 7.87
C ARG A 140 -20.77 13.24 9.17
N LYS A 141 -20.18 14.43 9.29
CA LYS A 141 -19.86 15.03 10.59
C LYS A 141 -21.13 14.91 11.43
N LYS A 142 -21.05 14.18 12.54
CA LYS A 142 -22.11 14.20 13.55
C LYS A 142 -22.13 15.62 14.09
N ASN A 143 -23.12 16.41 13.65
CA ASN A 143 -23.48 17.62 14.37
C ASN A 143 -24.00 17.14 15.73
N ALA A 144 -23.26 17.50 16.76
CA ALA A 144 -23.72 17.42 18.12
C ALA A 144 -24.79 18.51 18.27
N ASP A 145 -26.06 18.12 18.27
CA ASP A 145 -27.12 18.96 18.80
C ASP A 145 -27.92 18.17 19.84
N ASN A 146 -27.86 18.78 21.01
CA ASN A 146 -28.40 18.44 22.30
C ASN A 146 -29.92 18.62 22.32
N THR A 147 -30.69 17.63 22.78
CA THR A 147 -31.95 17.88 23.52
C THR A 147 -32.35 16.64 24.32
N TYR A 148 -32.34 16.81 25.64
CA TYR A 148 -33.01 15.98 26.64
C TYR A 148 -34.54 16.03 26.49
N GLY A 149 -35.24 14.96 26.89
CA GLY A 149 -36.61 15.11 27.43
C GLY A 149 -37.64 14.02 27.08
N ARG A 150 -37.75 13.02 27.98
CA ARG A 150 -38.96 12.67 28.75
C ARG A 150 -40.34 12.86 28.07
N LYS A 151 -41.05 11.75 27.81
CA LYS A 151 -42.20 11.26 28.60
C LYS A 151 -42.60 9.87 28.13
#